data_AF-A0A162NI05-F1
#
_entry.id   AF-A0A162NI05-F1
#
_cell.length_a   1.000
_cell.length_b   1.000
_cell.length_c   1.000
_cell.angle_alpha   90.00
_cell.angle_beta   90.00
_cell.angle_gamma   90.00
#
_symmetry.space_group_name_H-M   'P 1'
#
loop_
_entity.id
_entity.type
_entity.pdbx_description
1 polymer ?
#
loop_
_entity_poly.entity_id
_entity_poly.type
_entity_poly.pdbx_seq_one_letter_code
_entity_poly.pdbx_strand_id
1 'polypeptide(L)'
;MNNLLNILTNSNKDIDNQLLMDYISGKLSHADRHTVEEWLQENEFEADALEGLEAFGNKDELQRYVVQLNKELKNYLQSKKQRREKKRIRENPWTFLAVLLILLFLVLAYIVLQMITR
;
A
#
# COMPACT_ATOMS: atom_id res chain seq x y z
N MET A 1 -3.16 -11.24 6.56
CA MET A 1 -4.33 -10.34 6.38
C MET A 1 -4.30 -9.12 7.34
N ASN A 2 -3.42 -9.05 8.35
CA ASN A 2 -3.62 -8.17 9.52
C ASN A 2 -3.01 -6.75 9.45
N ASN A 3 -2.32 -6.40 8.36
CA ASN A 3 -1.64 -5.10 8.25
C ASN A 3 -2.56 -3.92 7.82
N LEU A 4 -3.81 -4.18 7.42
CA LEU A 4 -4.75 -3.08 7.08
C LEU A 4 -5.29 -2.39 8.31
N LEU A 5 -5.73 -3.19 9.29
CA LEU A 5 -6.26 -2.71 10.55
C LEU A 5 -5.25 -1.79 11.24
N ASN A 6 -3.97 -2.14 11.23
CA ASN A 6 -2.90 -1.39 11.90
C ASN A 6 -2.74 0.08 11.43
N ILE A 7 -3.16 0.41 10.20
CA ILE A 7 -3.10 1.79 9.68
C ILE A 7 -4.28 2.61 10.21
N LEU A 8 -5.46 1.99 10.34
CA LEU A 8 -6.62 2.63 10.96
C LEU A 8 -6.46 2.74 12.48
N THR A 9 -5.87 1.72 13.13
CA THR A 9 -5.64 1.70 14.59
C THR A 9 -4.72 2.83 15.06
N ASN A 10 -3.88 3.40 14.18
CA ASN A 10 -2.98 4.52 14.52
C ASN A 10 -3.48 5.89 14.02
N SER A 11 -4.62 5.95 13.34
CA SER A 11 -5.11 7.21 12.75
C SER A 11 -5.81 8.13 13.74
N ASN A 12 -6.38 7.58 14.81
CA ASN A 12 -7.08 8.35 15.83
C ASN A 12 -6.54 7.95 17.21
N LYS A 13 -6.06 8.92 17.99
CA LYS A 13 -5.41 8.66 19.29
C LYS A 13 -6.40 8.60 20.45
N ASP A 14 -7.60 9.13 20.26
CA ASP A 14 -8.52 9.42 21.35
C ASP A 14 -9.75 8.49 21.38
N ILE A 15 -10.17 7.93 20.23
CA ILE A 15 -11.25 6.92 20.17
C ILE A 15 -10.96 5.81 19.15
N ASP A 16 -11.39 4.57 19.45
CA ASP A 16 -11.20 3.43 18.56
C ASP A 16 -12.15 3.50 17.34
N ASN A 17 -11.60 3.33 16.14
CA ASN A 17 -12.36 3.26 14.89
C ASN A 17 -13.37 2.11 14.87
N GLN A 18 -13.09 1.00 15.58
CA GLN A 18 -14.05 -0.09 15.70
C GLN A 18 -15.29 0.35 16.48
N LEU A 19 -15.11 1.15 17.53
CA LEU A 19 -16.19 1.71 18.33
C LEU A 19 -17.10 2.63 17.50
N LEU A 20 -16.50 3.50 16.68
CA LEU A 20 -17.25 4.37 15.75
C LEU A 20 -18.03 3.57 14.69
N MET A 21 -17.44 2.49 14.18
CA MET A 21 -18.13 1.62 13.22
C MET A 21 -19.29 0.86 13.86
N ASP A 22 -19.12 0.43 15.12
CA ASP A 22 -20.17 -0.22 15.89
C ASP A 22 -21.30 0.76 16.26
N TYR A 23 -20.96 2.03 16.52
CA TYR A 23 -21.91 3.13 16.69
C TYR A 23 -22.80 3.30 15.46
N ILE A 24 -22.18 3.48 14.29
CA ILE A 24 -22.91 3.62 13.02
C ILE A 24 -23.75 2.37 12.77
N SER A 25 -23.24 1.17 13.03
CA SER A 25 -24.00 -0.07 12.80
C SER A 25 -25.14 -0.31 13.79
N GLY A 26 -25.25 0.49 14.85
CA GLY A 26 -26.30 0.37 15.88
C GLY A 26 -26.09 -0.80 16.83
N LYS A 27 -24.85 -1.30 16.98
CA LYS A 27 -24.51 -2.48 17.80
C LYS A 27 -23.96 -2.15 19.19
N LEU A 28 -23.77 -0.86 19.51
CA LEU A 28 -23.23 -0.44 20.81
C LEU A 28 -24.24 -0.58 21.96
N SER A 29 -23.70 -0.82 23.15
CA SER A 29 -24.45 -0.69 24.39
C SER A 29 -24.79 0.78 24.68
N HIS A 30 -25.77 1.04 25.54
CA HIS A 30 -26.16 2.41 25.89
C HIS A 30 -25.02 3.20 26.57
N ALA A 31 -24.15 2.51 27.33
CA ALA A 31 -23.01 3.16 27.99
C ALA A 31 -21.97 3.60 26.95
N ASP A 32 -21.61 2.70 26.03
CA ASP A 32 -20.59 2.99 25.01
C ASP A 32 -21.08 4.03 24.00
N ARG A 33 -22.38 4.03 23.68
CA ARG A 33 -22.99 5.05 22.82
C ARG A 33 -22.83 6.46 23.42
N HIS A 34 -23.06 6.60 24.72
CA HIS A 34 -22.93 7.88 25.41
C HIS A 34 -21.48 8.39 25.39
N THR A 35 -20.50 7.51 25.57
CA THR A 35 -19.08 7.85 25.45
C THR A 35 -18.72 8.35 24.05
N VAL A 36 -19.29 7.75 23.01
CA VAL A 36 -19.10 8.23 21.63
C VAL A 36 -19.76 9.60 21.45
N GLU A 37 -20.98 9.80 21.96
CA GLU A 37 -21.68 11.09 21.87
C GLU A 37 -20.92 12.23 22.59
N GLU A 38 -20.39 12.00 23.79
CA GLU A 38 -19.55 12.96 24.51
C GLU A 38 -18.29 13.30 23.69
N TRP A 39 -17.61 12.29 23.14
CA TRP A 39 -16.43 12.50 22.32
C TRP A 39 -16.74 13.28 21.02
N LEU A 40 -17.88 13.04 20.38
CA LEU A 40 -18.30 13.78 19.18
C LEU A 40 -18.61 15.25 19.50
N GLN A 41 -19.15 15.54 20.69
CA GLN A 41 -19.36 16.93 21.13
C GLN A 41 -18.06 17.71 21.29
N GLU A 42 -16.98 17.03 21.72
CA GLU A 42 -15.65 17.63 21.82
C GLU A 42 -14.93 17.74 20.47
N ASN A 43 -15.36 16.97 19.47
CA ASN A 43 -14.70 16.85 18.16
C ASN A 43 -15.67 17.15 17.00
N GLU A 44 -16.01 18.42 16.81
CA GLU A 44 -16.96 18.91 15.80
C GLU A 44 -16.65 18.42 14.37
N PHE A 45 -15.36 18.33 14.00
CA PHE A 45 -14.96 17.80 12.68
C PHE A 45 -15.30 16.32 12.49
N GLU A 46 -15.11 15.52 13.55
CA GLU A 46 -15.42 14.09 13.53
C GLU A 46 -16.93 13.87 13.57
N ALA A 47 -17.67 14.73 14.26
CA ALA A 47 -19.13 14.73 14.25
C ALA A 47 -19.70 14.96 12.85
N ASP A 48 -19.23 15.98 12.13
CA ASP A 48 -19.63 16.27 10.75
C ASP A 48 -19.27 15.11 9.80
N ALA A 49 -18.07 14.53 9.95
CA ALA A 49 -17.64 13.37 9.18
C ALA A 49 -18.53 12.14 9.44
N LEU A 50 -18.91 11.91 10.70
CA LEU A 50 -19.78 10.80 11.10
C LEU A 50 -21.21 10.99 10.58
N GLU A 51 -21.76 12.21 10.65
CA GLU A 51 -23.08 12.54 10.09
C GLU A 51 -23.12 12.27 8.58
N GLY A 52 -22.09 12.69 7.85
CA GLY A 52 -21.96 12.37 6.42
C GLY A 52 -21.90 10.86 6.14
N LEU A 53 -21.33 10.10 7.07
CA LEU A 53 -21.25 8.64 6.99
C LEU A 53 -22.58 7.95 7.35
N GLU A 54 -23.34 8.48 8.30
CA GLU A 54 -24.69 8.00 8.63
C GLU A 54 -25.70 8.31 7.52
N ALA A 55 -25.55 9.45 6.83
CA ALA A 55 -26.32 9.80 5.65
C ALA A 55 -26.08 8.82 4.48
N PHE A 56 -24.98 8.05 4.52
CA PHE A 56 -24.70 6.97 3.59
C PHE A 56 -25.59 5.75 3.90
N GLY A 57 -26.79 5.73 3.31
CA GLY A 57 -27.91 4.90 3.78
C GLY A 57 -27.64 3.40 3.99
N ASN A 58 -26.83 2.74 3.16
CA ASN A 58 -26.57 1.31 3.30
C ASN A 58 -25.26 1.02 4.06
N LYS A 59 -25.40 0.74 5.36
CA LYS A 59 -24.28 0.44 6.27
C LYS A 59 -23.47 -0.79 5.87
N ASP A 60 -24.08 -1.79 5.22
CA ASP A 60 -23.37 -2.96 4.71
C ASP A 60 -22.55 -2.63 3.46
N GLU A 61 -23.06 -1.74 2.60
CA GLU A 61 -22.31 -1.22 1.46
C GLU A 61 -21.13 -0.40 1.91
N LEU A 62 -21.30 0.38 2.98
CA LEU A 62 -20.22 1.17 3.54
C LEU A 62 -19.02 0.31 3.94
N GLN A 63 -19.26 -0.77 4.69
CA GLN A 63 -18.19 -1.69 5.08
C GLN A 63 -17.48 -2.29 3.87
N ARG A 64 -18.24 -2.70 2.83
CA ARG A 64 -17.65 -3.19 1.57
C ARG A 64 -16.81 -2.12 0.89
N TYR A 65 -17.28 -0.87 0.88
CA TYR A 65 -16.59 0.25 0.25
C TYR A 65 -15.26 0.55 0.96
N VAL A 66 -15.24 0.53 2.29
CA VAL A 66 -14.01 0.69 3.09
C VAL A 66 -12.99 -0.41 2.74
N VAL A 67 -13.44 -1.67 2.62
CA VAL A 67 -12.56 -2.79 2.24
C VAL A 67 -12.02 -2.59 0.82
N GLN A 68 -12.86 -2.16 -0.13
CA GLN A 68 -12.46 -1.90 -1.50
C GLN A 68 -11.46 -0.74 -1.60
N LEU A 69 -11.73 0.38 -0.94
CA LEU A 69 -10.86 1.56 -0.95
C LEU A 69 -9.46 1.22 -0.41
N ASN A 70 -9.40 0.47 0.69
CA ASN A 70 -8.14 -0.01 1.24
C ASN A 70 -7.37 -0.93 0.29
N LYS A 71 -8.08 -1.82 -0.43
CA LYS A 71 -7.48 -2.68 -1.44
C LYS A 71 -6.94 -1.87 -2.61
N GLU A 72 -7.69 -0.89 -3.09
CA GLU A 72 -7.29 -0.02 -4.20
C GLU A 72 -6.10 0.86 -3.83
N LEU A 73 -6.09 1.47 -2.65
CA LEU A 73 -4.97 2.27 -2.15
C LEU A 73 -3.68 1.44 -2.10
N LYS A 74 -3.75 0.22 -1.55
CA LYS A 74 -2.63 -0.72 -1.54
C LYS A 74 -2.12 -1.03 -2.94
N ASN A 75 -3.03 -1.35 -3.87
CA ASN A 75 -2.69 -1.65 -5.24
C ASN A 75 -2.02 -0.45 -5.92
N TYR A 76 -2.53 0.76 -5.68
CA TYR A 76 -1.97 2.01 -6.20
C TYR A 76 -0.54 2.24 -5.69
N LEU A 77 -0.31 2.09 -4.38
CA LEU A 77 1.02 2.24 -3.78
C LEU A 77 2.00 1.16 -4.29
N GLN A 78 1.55 -0.10 -4.38
CA GLN A 78 2.35 -1.19 -4.91
C GLN A 78 2.70 -0.99 -6.39
N SER A 79 1.75 -0.56 -7.22
CA SER A 79 1.99 -0.29 -8.63
C SER A 79 3.02 0.83 -8.84
N LYS A 80 2.99 1.88 -8.00
CA LYS A 80 4.03 2.92 -7.99
C LYS A 80 5.40 2.37 -7.60
N LYS A 81 5.45 1.51 -6.58
CA LYS A 81 6.69 0.85 -6.15
C LYS A 81 7.27 -0.06 -7.24
N GLN A 82 6.45 -0.94 -7.81
CA GLN A 82 6.82 -1.84 -8.90
C GLN A 82 7.28 -1.08 -10.15
N ARG A 83 6.62 0.04 -10.51
CA ARG A 83 7.07 0.90 -11.62
C ARG A 83 8.45 1.52 -11.34
N ARG A 84 8.77 1.86 -10.09
CA ARG A 84 10.09 2.38 -9.70
C ARG A 84 11.14 1.27 -9.70
N GLU A 85 10.82 0.08 -9.19
CA GLU A 85 11.73 -1.07 -9.17
C GLU A 85 12.01 -1.62 -10.57
N LYS A 86 10.99 -1.71 -11.45
CA LYS A 86 11.16 -2.13 -12.84
C LYS A 86 12.05 -1.18 -13.65
N LYS A 87 12.13 0.11 -13.28
CA LYS A 87 13.11 1.05 -13.86
C LYS A 87 14.53 0.84 -13.33
N ARG A 88 14.68 0.30 -12.11
CA ARG A 88 15.97 0.01 -11.48
C ARG A 88 16.62 -1.25 -12.05
N ILE A 89 15.83 -2.27 -12.40
CA ILE A 89 16.28 -3.54 -13.00
C ILE A 89 16.38 -3.45 -14.53
N ARG A 90 16.58 -2.24 -15.07
CA ARG A 90 17.05 -2.09 -16.46
C ARG A 90 18.55 -2.32 -16.46
N GLU A 91 18.95 -3.55 -16.13
CA GLU A 91 20.30 -4.03 -16.36
C GLU A 91 20.55 -3.90 -17.86
N ASN A 92 21.53 -3.08 -18.22
CA ASN A 92 21.75 -2.66 -19.59
C ASN A 92 22.26 -3.87 -20.40
N PRO A 93 21.48 -4.50 -21.31
CA PRO A 93 21.94 -5.70 -22.02
C PRO A 93 23.22 -5.45 -22.83
N TRP A 94 23.50 -4.18 -23.16
CA TRP A 94 24.72 -3.75 -23.81
C TRP A 94 25.99 -3.98 -22.97
N THR A 95 25.93 -3.92 -21.63
CA THR A 95 27.11 -4.19 -20.80
C THR A 95 27.51 -5.66 -20.88
N PHE A 96 26.54 -6.59 -20.87
CA PHE A 96 26.82 -8.01 -21.06
C PHE A 96 27.38 -8.30 -22.45
N LEU A 97 26.83 -7.67 -23.50
CA LEU A 97 27.33 -7.82 -24.87
C LEU A 97 28.77 -7.30 -25.03
N ALA A 98 29.10 -6.17 -24.40
CA ALA A 98 30.46 -5.61 -24.42
C ALA A 98 31.47 -6.53 -23.74
N VAL A 99 31.12 -7.08 -22.57
CA VAL A 99 31.98 -8.04 -21.85
C VAL A 99 32.21 -9.30 -22.68
N LEU A 100 31.16 -9.84 -23.32
CA LEU A 100 31.28 -11.01 -24.19
C LEU A 100 32.18 -10.77 -25.40
N LEU A 101 32.08 -9.60 -26.03
CA LEU A 101 32.96 -9.21 -27.14
C LEU A 101 34.42 -9.11 -26.71
N ILE A 102 34.71 -8.48 -25.57
CA ILE A 102 36.08 -8.36 -25.04
C ILE A 102 36.68 -9.75 -24.79
N LEU A 103 35.90 -10.66 -24.20
CA LEU A 103 36.34 -12.03 -23.92
C LEU A 103 36.61 -12.80 -25.23
N LEU A 104 35.76 -12.64 -26.23
CA LEU A 104 35.96 -13.21 -27.56
C LEU A 104 37.24 -12.69 -28.23
N PHE A 105 37.54 -11.40 -28.12
CA PHE A 105 38.79 -10.81 -28.61
C PHE A 105 40.02 -11.38 -27.92
N LEU A 106 39.98 -11.62 -26.60
CA LEU A 106 41.09 -12.25 -25.87
C LEU A 106 41.34 -13.68 -26.35
N VAL A 107 40.28 -14.45 -26.61
CA VAL A 107 40.40 -15.82 -27.14
C VAL A 107 41.00 -15.80 -28.55
N LEU A 108 40.53 -14.91 -29.43
CA LEU A 108 41.07 -14.78 -30.78
C LEU A 108 42.54 -14.36 -30.77
N ALA A 109 42.91 -13.38 -29.92
CA ALA A 109 44.29 -12.94 -29.76
C ALA A 109 45.20 -14.09 -29.29
N TYR A 110 44.74 -14.91 -28.34
CA TYR A 110 45.45 -16.09 -27.88
C TYR A 110 45.68 -17.12 -29.00
N ILE A 111 44.64 -17.42 -29.78
CA ILE A 111 44.72 -18.35 -30.92
C ILE A 111 45.74 -17.86 -31.95
N VAL A 112 45.71 -16.57 -32.31
CA VAL A 112 46.65 -15.98 -33.29
C VAL A 112 48.09 -16.05 -32.77
N LEU A 113 48.32 -15.71 -31.50
CA LEU A 113 49.65 -15.82 -30.89
C LEU A 113 50.16 -17.27 -30.92
N GLN A 114 49.30 -18.24 -30.60
CA GLN A 114 49.70 -19.65 -30.61
C GLN A 114 49.96 -20.17 -32.03
N MET A 115 49.26 -19.65 -33.04
CA MET A 115 49.50 -20.00 -34.45
C MET A 115 50.81 -19.40 -34.98
N ILE A 116 51.22 -18.22 -34.51
CA ILE A 116 52.47 -17.57 -34.92
C ILE A 116 53.69 -18.16 -34.20
N THR A 117 53.52 -18.57 -32.93
CA THR A 117 54.63 -19.07 -32.09
C THR A 117 54.94 -20.56 -32.31
N ARG A 118 54.11 -21.29 -33.08
CA ARG A 118 54.23 -22.73 -33.33
C ARG A 118 54.52 -23.00 -34.80
#